data_AF-A0AAD2HNK8-F1
#
_entry.id   AF-A0AAD2HNK8-F1
#
_cell.length_a   1.000
_cell.length_b   1.000
_cell.length_c   1.000
_cell.angle_alpha   90.00
_cell.angle_beta   90.00
_cell.angle_gamma   90.00
#
_symmetry.space_group_name_H-M   'P 1'
#
loop_
_entity.id
_entity.type
_entity.pdbx_description
1 polymer ?
#
loop_
_entity_poly.entity_id
_entity_poly.type
_entity_poly.pdbx_seq_one_letter_code
_entity_poly.pdbx_strand_id
1 'polypeptide(L)'
;SGDGGVAASPGESCTGKPFFPTFPTCPYVTLVGATAGTPETGAGLSAGGFSNYFPVQSWQKSAVSSYISSIGTQYSGRYNASGRGFPDVSAIGQAVEIIYNGSGTKVDGTSCSSPIFASVIGLINDRLLAAGKPVLGFLNPWVYANPQMFNDVTSGTNPGCGTKGFSAKAGWDPVTGMGSPNFPAMLTAAGL
;
A
#
# COMPACT_ATOMS: atom_id res chain seq x y z
N SER A 1 -5.51 -3.57 -1.62
CA SER A 1 -4.75 -3.67 -2.88
C SER A 1 -4.90 -5.04 -3.52
N GLY A 2 -5.14 -6.09 -2.72
CA GLY A 2 -5.23 -7.48 -3.12
C GLY A 2 -4.51 -8.33 -2.07
N ASP A 3 -4.81 -9.63 -2.03
CA ASP A 3 -4.41 -10.51 -0.92
C ASP A 3 -3.51 -11.68 -1.38
N GLY A 4 -3.01 -11.62 -2.61
CA GLY A 4 -2.15 -12.65 -3.23
C GLY A 4 -0.68 -12.28 -3.37
N GLY A 5 -0.18 -11.25 -2.68
CA GLY A 5 1.17 -10.73 -2.88
C GLY A 5 1.43 -10.35 -4.35
N VAL A 6 2.58 -10.74 -4.91
CA VAL A 6 2.87 -10.50 -6.35
C VAL A 6 1.99 -11.30 -7.33
N ALA A 7 1.16 -12.22 -6.84
CA ALA A 7 0.15 -12.92 -7.64
C ALA A 7 -1.20 -12.18 -7.66
N ALA A 8 -1.29 -10.99 -7.06
CA ALA A 8 -2.48 -10.14 -6.94
C ALA A 8 -3.62 -10.71 -6.07
N SER A 9 -4.07 -11.93 -6.37
CA SER A 9 -5.21 -12.60 -5.72
C SER A 9 -4.81 -13.96 -5.14
N PRO A 10 -5.44 -14.40 -4.02
CA PRO A 10 -5.21 -15.72 -3.47
C PRO A 10 -5.49 -16.83 -4.49
N GLY A 11 -4.61 -17.83 -4.57
CA GLY A 11 -4.78 -19.01 -5.44
C GLY A 11 -4.27 -18.86 -6.87
N GLU A 12 -3.85 -17.66 -7.29
CA GLU A 12 -3.29 -17.42 -8.62
C GLU A 12 -1.88 -18.00 -8.78
N SER A 13 -1.60 -18.61 -9.94
CA SER A 13 -0.30 -19.22 -10.25
C SER A 13 0.38 -18.54 -11.44
N CYS A 14 1.52 -17.91 -11.13
CA CYS A 14 2.36 -17.17 -12.06
C CYS A 14 3.83 -17.63 -11.97
N THR A 15 4.07 -18.86 -11.51
CA THR A 15 5.43 -19.41 -11.41
C THR A 15 6.11 -19.42 -12.79
N GLY A 16 7.28 -18.78 -12.87
CA GLY A 16 8.03 -18.64 -14.12
C GLY A 16 7.51 -17.54 -15.05
N LYS A 17 6.43 -16.85 -14.69
CA LYS A 17 5.76 -15.82 -15.50
C LYS A 17 5.92 -14.43 -14.89
N PRO A 18 5.56 -13.35 -15.63
CA PRO A 18 5.42 -12.03 -15.05
C PRO A 18 4.44 -12.01 -13.87
N PHE A 19 4.71 -11.13 -12.91
CA PHE A 19 3.83 -10.85 -11.77
C PHE A 19 2.52 -10.23 -12.25
N PHE A 20 1.46 -10.44 -11.49
CA PHE A 20 0.14 -9.92 -11.82
C PHE A 20 -0.07 -8.55 -11.18
N PRO A 21 -0.39 -7.50 -11.96
CA PRO A 21 -0.95 -6.29 -11.38
C PRO A 21 -2.36 -6.59 -10.87
N THR A 22 -2.72 -6.04 -9.71
CA THR A 22 -4.09 -6.14 -9.20
C THR A 22 -5.02 -5.27 -10.05
N PHE A 23 -6.30 -5.63 -10.16
CA PHE A 23 -7.30 -4.74 -10.76
C PHE A 23 -8.24 -4.19 -9.67
N PRO A 24 -8.42 -2.85 -9.55
CA PRO A 24 -7.81 -1.81 -10.38
C PRO A 24 -6.40 -1.39 -9.91
N THR A 25 -5.51 -1.03 -10.85
CA THR A 25 -4.26 -0.26 -10.60
C THR A 25 -4.43 1.24 -10.92
N CYS A 26 -5.67 1.72 -10.92
CA CYS A 26 -6.02 3.08 -11.35
C CYS A 26 -5.20 4.16 -10.61
N PRO A 27 -4.65 5.16 -11.32
CA PRO A 27 -3.86 6.23 -10.69
C PRO A 27 -4.71 7.18 -9.83
N TYR A 28 -6.04 7.17 -10.00
CA TYR A 28 -6.98 8.05 -9.28
C TYR A 28 -7.60 7.40 -8.03
N VAL A 29 -7.08 6.26 -7.61
CA VAL A 29 -7.47 5.58 -6.37
C VAL A 29 -6.23 5.43 -5.49
N THR A 30 -6.39 5.72 -4.19
CA THR A 30 -5.39 5.40 -3.17
C THR A 30 -5.48 3.92 -2.84
N LEU A 31 -4.51 3.14 -3.29
CA LEU A 31 -4.47 1.69 -3.06
C LEU A 31 -3.82 1.40 -1.72
N VAL A 32 -4.53 0.69 -0.85
CA VAL A 32 -4.09 0.38 0.51
C VAL A 32 -3.58 -1.06 0.58
N GLY A 33 -2.30 -1.23 0.94
CA GLY A 33 -1.68 -2.52 1.26
C GLY A 33 -1.93 -2.95 2.70
N ALA A 34 -1.28 -4.02 3.13
CA ALA A 34 -1.40 -4.57 4.47
C ALA A 34 -0.04 -4.66 5.19
N THR A 35 -0.04 -4.27 6.46
CA THR A 35 1.02 -4.54 7.43
C THR A 35 0.56 -5.60 8.44
N ALA A 36 1.50 -6.13 9.21
CA ALA A 36 1.26 -7.09 10.27
C ALA A 36 2.24 -6.92 11.43
N GLY A 37 1.79 -7.30 12.63
CA GLY A 37 2.63 -7.33 13.84
C GLY A 37 2.85 -5.98 14.51
N THR A 38 3.61 -6.01 15.59
CA THR A 38 4.07 -4.82 16.33
C THR A 38 5.49 -5.12 16.86
N PRO A 39 6.55 -4.50 16.31
CA PRO A 39 6.54 -3.47 15.26
C PRO A 39 5.96 -3.98 13.92
N GLU A 40 5.43 -3.06 13.11
CA GLU A 40 4.82 -3.40 11.82
C GLU A 40 5.85 -3.91 10.81
N THR A 41 5.47 -4.96 10.09
CA THR A 41 6.18 -5.52 8.94
C THR A 41 5.22 -5.64 7.76
N GLY A 42 5.72 -5.70 6.54
CA GLY A 42 4.90 -5.95 5.36
C GLY A 42 4.22 -7.31 5.45
N ALA A 43 2.88 -7.33 5.37
CA ALA A 43 2.12 -8.57 5.43
C ALA A 43 2.31 -9.35 4.13
N GLY A 44 2.54 -10.67 4.23
CA GLY A 44 2.79 -11.52 3.07
C GLY A 44 1.66 -11.51 2.02
N LEU A 45 0.42 -11.32 2.48
CA LEU A 45 -0.76 -11.21 1.63
C LEU A 45 -0.79 -9.90 0.82
N SER A 46 -0.09 -8.85 1.25
CA SER A 46 -0.22 -7.50 0.69
C SER A 46 0.15 -7.48 -0.78
N ALA A 47 -0.86 -7.42 -1.66
CA ALA A 47 -0.60 -7.36 -3.08
C ALA A 47 0.00 -6.00 -3.45
N GLY A 48 1.04 -6.07 -4.26
CA GLY A 48 1.81 -4.90 -4.67
C GLY A 48 2.71 -5.23 -5.85
N GLY A 49 3.05 -4.21 -6.62
CA GLY A 49 3.83 -4.34 -7.85
C GLY A 49 3.70 -3.12 -8.73
N PHE A 50 3.67 -3.35 -10.04
CA PHE A 50 3.64 -2.28 -11.04
C PHE A 50 2.56 -2.56 -12.09
N SER A 51 1.80 -1.53 -12.45
CA SER A 51 0.71 -1.63 -13.43
C SER A 51 1.23 -1.97 -14.84
N ASN A 52 0.49 -2.82 -15.55
CA ASN A 52 0.70 -3.03 -17.00
C ASN A 52 -0.15 -2.08 -17.86
N TYR A 53 -1.02 -1.27 -17.25
CA TYR A 53 -1.99 -0.41 -17.95
C TYR A 53 -1.67 1.07 -17.80
N PHE A 54 -1.31 1.49 -16.59
CA PHE A 54 -1.10 2.89 -16.28
C PHE A 54 0.39 3.17 -16.13
N PRO A 55 0.93 4.19 -16.82
CA PRO A 55 2.32 4.59 -16.64
C PRO A 55 2.53 5.15 -15.23
N VAL A 56 3.79 5.18 -14.79
CA VAL A 56 4.16 5.88 -13.56
C VAL A 56 3.66 7.33 -13.58
N GLN A 57 3.05 7.75 -12.49
CA GLN A 57 2.48 9.10 -12.38
C GLN A 57 3.54 10.09 -11.92
N SER A 58 3.38 11.37 -12.26
CA SER A 58 4.36 12.42 -11.92
C SER A 58 4.61 12.53 -10.42
N TRP A 59 3.55 12.47 -9.61
CA TRP A 59 3.62 12.45 -8.14
C TRP A 59 4.32 11.20 -7.58
N GLN A 60 4.38 10.11 -8.34
CA GLN A 60 4.98 8.84 -7.92
C GLN A 60 6.42 8.63 -8.40
N LYS A 61 6.86 9.42 -9.40
CA LYS A 61 8.02 9.10 -10.22
C LYS A 61 9.30 8.91 -9.41
N SER A 62 9.57 9.80 -8.46
CA SER A 62 10.76 9.74 -7.61
C SER A 62 10.78 8.46 -6.77
N ALA A 63 9.68 8.19 -6.04
CA ALA A 63 9.50 7.01 -5.20
C ALA A 63 9.72 5.70 -5.97
N VAL A 64 9.05 5.53 -7.12
CA VAL A 64 9.18 4.34 -7.96
C VAL A 64 10.60 4.17 -8.50
N SER A 65 11.22 5.25 -8.98
CA SER A 65 12.59 5.19 -9.54
C SER A 65 13.63 4.81 -8.48
N SER A 66 13.49 5.31 -7.25
CA SER A 66 14.33 4.97 -6.11
C SER A 66 14.19 3.49 -5.74
N TYR A 67 12.96 2.99 -5.67
CA TYR A 67 12.72 1.58 -5.35
C TYR A 67 13.32 0.64 -6.41
N ILE A 68 13.05 0.89 -7.69
CA ILE A 68 13.57 0.07 -8.80
C ILE A 68 15.10 0.06 -8.78
N SER A 69 15.73 1.22 -8.57
CA SER A 69 17.19 1.31 -8.43
C SER A 69 17.72 0.47 -7.27
N SER A 70 16.99 0.40 -6.15
CA SER A 70 17.38 -0.36 -4.96
C SER A 70 17.31 -1.89 -5.11
N ILE A 71 16.56 -2.40 -6.08
CA ILE A 71 16.42 -3.84 -6.36
C ILE A 71 17.24 -4.28 -7.58
N GLY A 72 17.78 -3.33 -8.35
CA GLY A 72 18.65 -3.60 -9.50
C GLY A 72 17.98 -4.53 -10.52
N THR A 73 18.61 -5.66 -10.80
CA THR A 73 18.14 -6.66 -11.77
C THR A 73 17.20 -7.71 -11.18
N GLN A 74 16.88 -7.62 -9.89
CA GLN A 74 15.97 -8.56 -9.24
C GLN A 74 14.60 -8.52 -9.94
N TYR A 75 14.11 -9.71 -10.31
CA TYR A 75 12.85 -9.88 -11.04
C TYR A 75 12.79 -9.17 -12.40
N SER A 76 13.93 -8.92 -13.05
CA SER A 76 13.97 -8.40 -14.43
C SER A 76 13.10 -9.25 -15.36
N GLY A 77 12.30 -8.59 -16.19
CA GLY A 77 11.33 -9.24 -17.08
C GLY A 77 10.06 -9.76 -16.40
N ARG A 78 9.93 -9.64 -15.06
CA ARG A 78 8.72 -10.06 -14.34
C ARG A 78 7.75 -8.93 -14.00
N TYR A 79 8.14 -7.67 -14.15
CA TYR A 79 7.26 -6.53 -13.88
C TYR A 79 7.49 -5.41 -14.90
N ASN A 80 6.49 -4.54 -15.08
CA ASN A 80 6.60 -3.36 -15.92
C ASN A 80 7.25 -2.20 -15.13
N ALA A 81 8.55 -2.00 -15.29
CA ALA A 81 9.31 -0.94 -14.62
C ALA A 81 8.85 0.50 -14.97
N SER A 82 8.07 0.67 -16.05
CA SER A 82 7.48 1.96 -16.44
C SER A 82 6.06 2.16 -15.91
N GLY A 83 5.51 1.17 -15.20
CA GLY A 83 4.15 1.18 -14.68
C GLY A 83 3.98 1.93 -13.35
N ARG A 84 2.75 2.37 -13.06
CA ARG A 84 2.34 2.88 -11.75
C ARG A 84 2.59 1.81 -10.68
N GLY A 85 3.44 2.12 -9.70
CA GLY A 85 3.73 1.22 -8.58
C GLY A 85 2.56 1.19 -7.60
N PHE A 86 2.27 0.09 -6.92
CA PHE A 86 1.23 0.02 -5.87
C PHE A 86 1.66 -0.96 -4.77
N PRO A 87 1.13 -0.86 -3.53
CA PRO A 87 0.13 0.11 -3.04
C PRO A 87 0.70 1.53 -2.86
N ASP A 88 -0.15 2.49 -2.49
CA ASP A 88 0.26 3.87 -2.14
C ASP A 88 0.60 4.01 -0.65
N VAL A 89 -0.16 3.34 0.19
CA VAL A 89 -0.09 3.36 1.66
C VAL A 89 -0.42 1.98 2.20
N SER A 90 -0.32 1.77 3.50
CA SER A 90 -0.77 0.53 4.14
C SER A 90 -1.39 0.81 5.51
N ALA A 91 -1.99 -0.22 6.10
CA ALA A 91 -2.43 -0.28 7.48
C ALA A 91 -2.48 -1.75 7.90
N ILE A 92 -2.70 -2.01 9.20
CA ILE A 92 -2.81 -3.39 9.71
C ILE A 92 -3.88 -4.16 8.92
N GLY A 93 -3.48 -5.29 8.36
CA GLY A 93 -4.36 -6.18 7.58
C GLY A 93 -4.29 -7.63 8.01
N GLN A 94 -3.67 -7.94 9.15
CA GLN A 94 -3.64 -9.29 9.72
C GLN A 94 -4.04 -9.29 11.19
N ALA A 95 -4.64 -10.40 11.62
CA ALA A 95 -5.13 -10.62 12.98
C ALA A 95 -6.14 -9.55 13.44
N VAL A 96 -6.92 -9.00 12.51
CA VAL A 96 -7.94 -7.98 12.79
C VAL A 96 -9.16 -8.64 13.40
N GLU A 97 -9.52 -8.22 14.61
CA GLU A 97 -10.65 -8.77 15.33
C GLU A 97 -11.98 -8.19 14.84
N ILE A 98 -12.94 -9.07 14.57
CA ILE A 98 -14.30 -8.73 14.16
C ILE A 98 -15.31 -9.56 14.95
N ILE A 99 -16.56 -9.10 14.99
CA ILE A 99 -17.71 -9.91 15.40
C ILE A 99 -18.40 -10.44 14.14
N TYR A 100 -18.40 -11.76 13.97
CA TYR A 100 -19.09 -12.44 12.88
C TYR A 100 -20.10 -13.43 13.46
N ASN A 101 -21.38 -13.30 13.11
CA ASN A 101 -22.48 -14.10 13.66
C ASN A 101 -22.50 -14.17 15.20
N GLY A 102 -22.23 -13.05 15.86
CA GLY A 102 -22.23 -12.94 17.32
C GLY A 102 -20.99 -13.51 18.03
N SER A 103 -20.01 -14.03 17.29
CA SER A 103 -18.75 -14.52 17.84
C SER A 103 -17.58 -13.64 17.43
N GLY A 104 -16.64 -13.42 18.37
CA GLY A 104 -15.33 -12.84 18.07
C GLY A 104 -14.51 -13.79 17.20
N THR A 105 -13.90 -13.27 16.14
CA THR A 105 -12.95 -13.99 15.30
C THR A 105 -11.91 -13.01 14.75
N LYS A 106 -10.76 -13.52 14.32
CA LYS A 106 -9.75 -12.74 13.62
C LYS A 106 -9.80 -13.02 12.13
N VAL A 107 -9.60 -11.98 11.33
CA VAL A 107 -9.55 -12.05 9.87
C VAL A 107 -8.31 -11.33 9.35
N ASP A 108 -7.93 -11.71 8.15
CA ASP A 108 -6.80 -11.16 7.41
C ASP A 108 -7.29 -10.64 6.05
N GLY A 109 -6.56 -9.67 5.51
CA GLY A 109 -6.77 -9.15 4.16
C GLY A 109 -6.57 -7.65 4.07
N THR A 110 -6.25 -7.18 2.87
CA THR A 110 -6.26 -5.74 2.56
C THR A 110 -7.66 -5.15 2.58
N SER A 111 -8.70 -6.00 2.59
CA SER A 111 -10.08 -5.61 2.95
C SER A 111 -10.21 -5.11 4.38
N CYS A 112 -9.31 -5.47 5.30
CA CYS A 112 -9.27 -4.93 6.65
C CYS A 112 -8.49 -3.60 6.71
N SER A 113 -7.34 -3.54 6.02
CA SER A 113 -6.50 -2.34 6.03
C SER A 113 -7.13 -1.14 5.32
N SER A 114 -7.89 -1.38 4.25
CA SER A 114 -8.56 -0.33 3.46
C SER A 114 -9.53 0.53 4.29
N PRO A 115 -10.52 -0.03 5.02
CA PRO A 115 -11.40 0.76 5.87
C PRO A 115 -10.66 1.40 7.05
N ILE A 116 -9.63 0.77 7.62
CA ILE A 116 -8.82 1.37 8.69
C ILE A 116 -8.18 2.68 8.20
N PHE A 117 -7.52 2.66 7.05
CA PHE A 117 -6.93 3.86 6.46
C PHE A 117 -8.02 4.90 6.09
N ALA A 118 -9.14 4.47 5.51
CA ALA A 118 -10.24 5.36 5.17
C ALA A 118 -10.83 6.07 6.42
N SER A 119 -10.95 5.38 7.55
CA SER A 119 -11.40 5.96 8.81
C SER A 119 -10.45 7.04 9.32
N VAL A 120 -9.13 6.84 9.21
CA VAL A 120 -8.13 7.87 9.54
C VAL A 120 -8.33 9.13 8.69
N ILE A 121 -8.50 8.98 7.38
CA ILE A 121 -8.79 10.10 6.48
C ILE A 121 -10.12 10.78 6.83
N GLY A 122 -11.14 10.00 7.20
CA GLY A 122 -12.42 10.53 7.68
C GLY A 122 -12.26 11.44 8.90
N LEU A 123 -11.47 11.02 9.89
CA LEU A 123 -11.16 11.84 11.08
C LEU A 123 -10.39 13.12 10.74
N ILE A 124 -9.49 13.09 9.77
CA ILE A 124 -8.78 14.30 9.30
C ILE A 124 -9.75 15.25 8.61
N ASN A 125 -10.60 14.74 7.72
CA ASN A 125 -11.60 15.53 7.02
C ASN A 125 -12.60 16.18 7.97
N ASP A 126 -13.03 15.47 9.02
CA ASP A 126 -13.88 16.03 10.08
C ASP A 126 -13.24 17.26 10.73
N ARG A 127 -11.96 17.16 11.11
CA ARG A 127 -11.20 18.27 11.70
C ARG A 127 -10.96 19.41 10.71
N LEU A 128 -10.73 19.11 9.43
CA LEU A 128 -10.60 20.13 8.38
C LEU A 128 -11.90 20.93 8.25
N LEU A 129 -13.05 20.24 8.18
CA LEU A 129 -14.36 20.88 8.10
C LEU A 129 -14.66 21.73 9.34
N ALA A 130 -14.36 21.23 10.53
CA ALA A 130 -14.49 21.98 11.78
C ALA A 130 -13.62 23.26 11.82
N ALA A 131 -12.48 23.24 11.13
CA ALA A 131 -11.59 24.39 10.96
C ALA A 131 -11.94 25.28 9.75
N GLY A 132 -13.07 25.03 9.07
CA GLY A 132 -13.49 25.79 7.87
C GLY A 132 -12.62 25.54 6.63
N LYS A 133 -11.91 24.41 6.57
CA LYS A 133 -11.03 24.00 5.47
C LYS A 133 -11.71 22.96 4.57
N PRO A 134 -11.35 22.88 3.27
CA PRO A 134 -11.82 21.82 2.40
C PRO A 134 -11.28 20.44 2.81
N VAL A 135 -12.00 19.38 2.45
CA VAL A 135 -11.56 17.98 2.61
C VAL A 135 -10.40 17.64 1.68
N LEU A 136 -9.65 16.58 2.02
CA LEU A 136 -8.43 16.17 1.30
C LEU A 136 -8.66 15.71 -0.15
N GLY A 137 -9.82 15.11 -0.46
CA GLY A 137 -10.16 14.65 -1.81
C GLY A 137 -9.19 13.60 -2.37
N PHE A 138 -8.60 13.85 -3.54
CA PHE A 138 -7.65 12.93 -4.18
C PHE A 138 -6.30 12.94 -3.46
N LEU A 139 -6.01 11.86 -2.73
CA LEU A 139 -4.91 11.83 -1.75
C LEU A 139 -3.52 11.63 -2.38
N ASN A 140 -3.38 10.94 -3.51
CA ASN A 140 -2.06 10.45 -3.94
C ASN A 140 -1.00 11.57 -4.10
N PRO A 141 -1.28 12.74 -4.72
CA PRO A 141 -0.30 13.82 -4.75
C PRO A 141 0.14 14.28 -3.34
N TRP A 142 -0.79 14.36 -2.39
CA TRP A 142 -0.51 14.74 -1.00
C TRP A 142 0.30 13.66 -0.26
N VAL A 143 -0.04 12.38 -0.46
CA VAL A 143 0.68 11.22 0.08
C VAL A 143 2.16 11.26 -0.32
N TYR A 144 2.44 11.41 -1.61
CA TYR A 144 3.82 11.33 -2.11
C TYR A 144 4.62 12.61 -1.88
N ALA A 145 3.95 13.75 -1.67
CA ALA A 145 4.61 14.98 -1.24
C ALA A 145 4.99 14.98 0.25
N ASN A 146 4.38 14.12 1.07
CA ASN A 146 4.54 14.13 2.53
C ASN A 146 4.87 12.75 3.11
N PRO A 147 5.97 12.09 2.69
CA PRO A 147 6.31 10.75 3.19
C PRO A 147 6.50 10.70 4.72
N GLN A 148 6.90 11.81 5.35
CA GLN A 148 7.12 11.91 6.79
C GLN A 148 5.85 11.76 7.65
N MET A 149 4.66 11.73 7.05
CA MET A 149 3.41 11.52 7.79
C MET A 149 3.02 10.05 7.97
N PHE A 150 3.90 9.13 7.57
CA PHE A 150 3.71 7.70 7.69
C PHE A 150 4.78 7.07 8.58
N ASN A 151 4.44 5.95 9.21
CA ASN A 151 5.43 5.06 9.79
C ASN A 151 5.95 4.17 8.66
N ASP A 152 7.22 4.36 8.30
CA ASP A 152 7.89 3.63 7.24
C ASP A 152 8.11 2.15 7.64
N VAL A 153 7.64 1.23 6.80
CA VAL A 153 7.72 -0.21 7.04
C VAL A 153 8.84 -0.77 6.18
N THR A 154 9.93 -1.19 6.83
CA THR A 154 11.20 -1.48 6.14
C THR A 154 11.57 -2.96 6.11
N SER A 155 10.65 -3.84 6.50
CA SER A 155 10.86 -5.28 6.54
C SER A 155 9.59 -6.04 6.16
N GLY A 156 9.75 -7.29 5.72
CA GLY A 156 8.66 -8.09 5.15
C GLY A 156 8.71 -8.14 3.62
N THR A 157 7.97 -9.07 3.05
CA THR A 157 7.88 -9.28 1.59
C THR A 157 6.47 -9.67 1.19
N ASN A 158 6.12 -9.58 -0.10
CA ASN A 158 4.82 -10.00 -0.63
C ASN A 158 4.92 -11.25 -1.54
N PRO A 159 5.16 -12.44 -0.98
CA PRO A 159 5.43 -13.66 -1.74
C PRO A 159 4.31 -14.06 -2.70
N GLY A 160 4.70 -14.77 -3.75
CA GLY A 160 3.81 -15.20 -4.82
C GLY A 160 4.60 -15.60 -6.07
N CYS A 161 3.94 -16.21 -7.05
CA CYS A 161 4.55 -16.60 -8.34
C CYS A 161 5.84 -17.45 -8.20
N GLY A 162 5.94 -18.28 -7.15
CA GLY A 162 7.12 -19.08 -6.84
C GLY A 162 8.33 -18.26 -6.36
N THR A 163 8.12 -17.05 -5.83
CA THR A 163 9.17 -16.14 -5.36
C THR A 163 8.84 -15.56 -3.98
N LYS A 164 9.82 -14.90 -3.35
CA LYS A 164 9.59 -14.09 -2.15
C LYS A 164 8.82 -12.79 -2.45
N GLY A 165 8.61 -12.44 -3.71
CA GLY A 165 8.05 -11.16 -4.12
C GLY A 165 9.00 -10.00 -3.84
N PHE A 166 8.46 -8.79 -3.93
CA PHE A 166 9.18 -7.58 -3.56
C PHE A 166 9.40 -7.52 -2.05
N SER A 167 10.42 -6.76 -1.64
CA SER A 167 10.74 -6.54 -0.23
C SER A 167 10.36 -5.12 0.16
N ALA A 168 9.81 -4.97 1.36
CA ALA A 168 9.63 -3.68 2.01
C ALA A 168 11.01 -3.08 2.33
N LYS A 169 11.16 -1.78 2.14
CA LYS A 169 12.45 -1.06 2.24
C LYS A 169 12.19 0.38 2.64
N ALA A 170 13.22 1.08 3.10
CA ALA A 170 13.12 2.50 3.43
C ALA A 170 12.54 3.33 2.26
N GLY A 171 11.54 4.15 2.57
CA GLY A 171 10.75 4.91 1.61
C GLY A 171 9.59 4.12 1.00
N TRP A 172 9.14 4.52 -0.18
CA TRP A 172 8.05 3.80 -0.85
C TRP A 172 8.52 2.43 -1.35
N ASP A 173 7.68 1.42 -1.14
CA ASP A 173 7.87 0.09 -1.72
C ASP A 173 6.54 -0.54 -2.21
N PRO A 174 6.60 -1.53 -3.12
CA PRO A 174 5.43 -2.24 -3.63
C PRO A 174 4.99 -3.40 -2.71
N VAL A 175 5.09 -3.21 -1.39
CA VAL A 175 4.52 -4.08 -0.35
C VAL A 175 3.61 -3.25 0.56
N THR A 176 4.11 -2.12 1.05
CA THR A 176 3.48 -1.26 2.07
C THR A 176 3.29 0.19 1.63
N GLY A 177 3.71 0.55 0.42
CA GLY A 177 3.58 1.91 -0.09
C GLY A 177 4.45 2.87 0.72
N MET A 178 3.92 4.04 1.07
CA MET A 178 4.59 4.98 1.99
C MET A 178 4.56 4.52 3.46
N GLY A 179 3.87 3.42 3.78
CA GLY A 179 3.75 2.90 5.14
C GLY A 179 2.39 3.16 5.78
N SER A 180 2.33 3.00 7.10
CA SER A 180 1.11 3.09 7.90
C SER A 180 0.85 4.52 8.41
N PRO A 181 -0.40 4.92 8.66
CA PRO A 181 -0.69 6.31 9.03
C PRO A 181 -0.09 6.69 10.39
N ASN A 182 0.66 7.81 10.42
CA ASN A 182 1.02 8.48 11.67
C ASN A 182 0.07 9.67 11.88
N PHE A 183 -1.01 9.44 12.63
CA PHE A 183 -2.12 10.39 12.71
C PHE A 183 -1.71 11.81 13.15
N PRO A 184 -0.89 12.02 14.20
CA PRO A 184 -0.40 13.35 14.54
C PRO A 184 0.37 14.03 13.40
N ALA A 185 1.28 13.32 12.73
CA ALA A 185 2.04 13.88 11.61
C ALA A 185 1.16 14.19 10.39
N MET A 186 0.11 13.38 10.15
CA MET A 186 -0.87 13.63 9.09
C MET A 186 -1.71 14.88 9.36
N LEU A 187 -2.07 15.17 10.62
CA LEU A 187 -2.76 16.41 10.97
C LEU A 187 -1.89 17.63 10.67
N THR A 188 -0.62 17.60 11.09
CA THR A 188 0.35 18.65 10.77
C THR A 188 0.48 18.84 9.26
N ALA A 189 0.58 17.74 8.48
CA ALA A 189 0.66 17.79 7.02
C ALA A 189 -0.64 18.27 6.33
N ALA A 190 -1.79 18.16 7.01
CA ALA A 190 -3.07 18.72 6.57
C ALA A 190 -3.23 20.20 6.97
N GLY A 191 -2.26 20.78 7.69
CA GLY A 191 -2.31 22.14 8.20
C GLY A 191 -3.32 22.33 9.33
N LEU A 192 -3.45 21.31 10.19
CA LEU A 192 -4.22 21.30 11.43
C LEU A 192 -3.31 21.25 12.66
#